data_AF-A0A379ULA8-F1
#
_entry.id   AF-A0A379ULA8-F1
#
_cell.length_a   1.000
_cell.length_b   1.000
_cell.length_c   1.000
_cell.angle_alpha   90.00
_cell.angle_beta   90.00
_cell.angle_gamma   90.00
#
_symmetry.space_group_name_H-M   'P 1'
#
loop_
_entity.id
_entity.type
_entity.pdbx_description
1 polymer ?
#
loop_
_entity_poly.entity_id
_entity_poly.type
_entity_poly.pdbx_seq_one_letter_code
_entity_poly.pdbx_strand_id
1 'polypeptide(L)'
;MFEAAYYSEIIRAGIQSISRGQSSAALALGMTHWQSMKLIILPQAFRAMVPLLLTQGIVLFQDTSLVYVLSLADFFRTASTIGERDGTQVEMILFAGAVYFVISLSASLLVSYLKKRTV
;
A
#
# COMPACT_ATOMS: atom_id res chain seq x y z
N MET A 1 0.62 -15.00 0.16
CA MET A 1 -0.71 -15.64 0.00
C MET A 1 -1.81 -14.86 0.72
N PHE A 2 -1.63 -14.44 1.97
CA PHE A 2 -2.65 -13.66 2.70
C PHE A 2 -3.04 -12.33 2.03
N GLU A 3 -2.08 -11.55 1.53
CA GLU A 3 -2.38 -10.29 0.83
C GLU A 3 -3.26 -10.51 -0.40
N ALA A 4 -2.95 -11.50 -1.25
CA ALA A 4 -3.78 -11.81 -2.42
C ALA A 4 -5.22 -12.22 -2.05
N ALA A 5 -5.40 -12.90 -0.92
CA ALA A 5 -6.71 -13.21 -0.37
C ALA A 5 -7.42 -11.94 0.13
N TYR A 6 -6.69 -11.02 0.78
CA TYR A 6 -7.21 -9.73 1.23
C TYR A 6 -7.67 -8.85 0.06
N TYR A 7 -6.86 -8.75 -1.00
CA TYR A 7 -7.23 -8.04 -2.23
C TYR A 7 -8.45 -8.68 -2.91
N SER A 8 -8.53 -10.02 -2.95
CA SER A 8 -9.70 -10.72 -3.49
C SER A 8 -10.96 -10.43 -2.69
N GLU A 9 -10.84 -10.34 -1.37
CA GLU A 9 -11.97 -10.06 -0.48
C GLU A 9 -12.40 -8.60 -0.52
N ILE A 10 -11.47 -7.66 -0.70
CA ILE A 10 -11.78 -6.26 -1.00
C ILE A 10 -12.58 -6.16 -2.31
N ILE A 11 -12.17 -6.90 -3.34
CA ILE A 11 -12.87 -6.90 -4.63
C ILE A 11 -14.28 -7.49 -4.48
N ARG A 12 -14.40 -8.62 -3.79
CA ARG A 12 -15.69 -9.27 -3.53
C ARG A 12 -16.61 -8.37 -2.70
N ALA A 13 -16.11 -7.78 -1.62
CA ALA A 13 -16.85 -6.87 -0.74
C ALA A 13 -17.25 -5.59 -1.49
N GLY A 14 -16.38 -5.06 -2.35
CA GLY A 14 -16.66 -3.90 -3.18
C GLY A 14 -17.83 -4.13 -4.13
N ILE A 15 -17.86 -5.28 -4.83
CA ILE A 15 -18.98 -5.66 -5.70
C ILE A 15 -20.25 -5.93 -4.89
N GLN A 16 -20.13 -6.54 -3.71
CA GLN A 16 -21.27 -6.88 -2.84
C GLN A 16 -21.86 -5.67 -2.10
N SER A 17 -21.08 -4.58 -1.94
CA SER A 17 -21.51 -3.33 -1.30
C SER A 17 -22.56 -2.55 -2.10
N ILE A 18 -22.71 -2.87 -3.40
CA ILE A 18 -23.64 -2.18 -4.28
C ILE A 18 -25.05 -2.74 -4.04
N SER A 19 -26.01 -1.82 -3.86
CA SER A 19 -27.40 -2.18 -3.62
C SER A 19 -27.92 -3.08 -4.74
N ARG A 20 -28.54 -4.20 -4.37
CA ARG A 20 -29.23 -5.11 -5.30
C ARG A 20 -30.30 -4.38 -6.14
N GLY A 21 -30.82 -3.26 -5.64
CA GLY A 21 -31.76 -2.40 -6.37
C GLY A 21 -31.18 -1.82 -7.67
N GLN A 22 -29.87 -1.57 -7.76
CA GLN A 22 -29.22 -1.11 -8.99
C GLN A 22 -29.25 -2.20 -10.08
N SER A 23 -29.05 -3.46 -9.68
CA SER A 23 -29.15 -4.60 -10.59
C SER A 23 -30.60 -4.80 -11.06
N SER A 24 -31.56 -4.74 -10.15
CA SER A 24 -32.99 -4.84 -10.47
C SER A 24 -33.48 -3.68 -11.37
N ALA A 25 -33.01 -2.45 -11.15
CA ALA A 25 -33.33 -1.30 -12.00
C ALA A 25 -32.75 -1.43 -13.41
N ALA A 26 -31.51 -1.92 -13.54
CA ALA A 26 -30.90 -2.19 -14.83
C ALA A 26 -31.66 -3.28 -15.62
N LEU A 27 -32.10 -4.33 -14.94
CA LEU A 27 -32.96 -5.37 -15.51
C LEU A 27 -34.32 -4.82 -15.95
N ALA A 28 -34.94 -3.95 -15.15
CA ALA A 28 -36.21 -3.29 -15.49
C ALA A 28 -36.08 -2.35 -16.71
N LEU A 29 -34.89 -1.78 -16.92
CA LEU A 29 -34.55 -0.99 -18.12
C LEU A 29 -34.19 -1.86 -19.34
N GLY A 30 -34.33 -3.19 -19.25
CA GLY A 30 -34.03 -4.12 -20.33
C GLY A 30 -32.54 -4.38 -20.56
N MET A 31 -31.67 -3.99 -19.63
CA MET A 31 -30.23 -4.24 -19.73
C MET A 31 -29.93 -5.70 -19.40
N THR A 32 -29.03 -6.31 -20.17
CA THR A 32 -28.48 -7.63 -19.85
C THR A 32 -27.59 -7.57 -18.61
N HIS A 33 -27.41 -8.70 -17.92
CA HIS A 33 -26.55 -8.79 -16.74
C HIS A 33 -25.12 -8.27 -17.03
N TRP A 34 -24.59 -8.54 -18.23
CA TRP A 34 -23.28 -8.05 -18.67
C TRP A 34 -23.23 -6.53 -18.86
N GLN A 35 -24.29 -5.94 -19.43
CA GLN A 35 -24.39 -4.47 -19.57
C GLN A 35 -24.51 -3.80 -18.21
N SER A 36 -25.36 -4.33 -17.32
CA SER A 36 -25.50 -3.85 -15.93
C SER A 36 -24.17 -3.92 -15.17
N MET A 37 -23.47 -5.05 -15.28
CA MET A 37 -22.17 -5.23 -14.62
C MET A 37 -21.15 -4.21 -15.12
N LYS A 38 -20.99 -4.04 -16.43
CA LYS A 38 -19.96 -3.16 -17.00
C LYS A 38 -20.25 -1.67 -16.82
N LEU A 39 -21.51 -1.25 -16.97
CA LEU A 39 -21.89 0.17 -17.03
C LEU A 39 -22.28 0.75 -15.67
N ILE A 40 -22.82 -0.05 -14.76
CA ILE A 40 -23.41 0.43 -13.50
C ILE A 40 -22.64 -0.11 -12.30
N ILE A 41 -22.50 -1.43 -12.19
CA ILE A 41 -21.95 -2.09 -10.99
C ILE A 41 -20.44 -1.87 -10.91
N LEU A 42 -19.68 -2.17 -11.97
CA LEU A 42 -18.22 -2.10 -11.94
C LEU A 42 -17.66 -0.69 -11.65
N PRO A 43 -18.18 0.40 -12.26
CA PRO A 43 -17.69 1.75 -11.94
C PRO A 43 -18.01 2.19 -10.50
N GLN A 44 -19.19 1.80 -9.99
CA GLN A 44 -19.58 2.09 -8.61
C GLN A 44 -18.77 1.27 -7.60
N ALA A 45 -18.59 -0.03 -7.88
CA ALA A 45 -17.72 -0.92 -7.13
C ALA A 45 -16.32 -0.33 -7.04
N PHE A 46 -15.76 0.09 -8.18
CA PHE A 46 -14.39 0.61 -8.25
C PHE A 46 -14.20 1.83 -7.34
N ARG A 47 -15.16 2.77 -7.36
CA ARG A 47 -15.10 3.95 -6.48
C ARG A 47 -15.17 3.59 -4.99
N ALA A 48 -15.91 2.54 -4.62
CA ALA A 48 -15.96 2.04 -3.25
C ALA A 48 -14.69 1.24 -2.85
N MET A 49 -14.07 0.54 -3.80
CA MET A 49 -12.87 -0.28 -3.57
C MET A 49 -11.58 0.53 -3.48
N VAL A 50 -11.44 1.61 -4.26
CA VAL A 50 -10.22 2.45 -4.29
C VAL A 50 -9.72 2.89 -2.90
N PRO A 51 -10.55 3.44 -1.99
CA PRO A 51 -10.07 3.83 -0.66
C PRO A 51 -9.62 2.64 0.20
N LEU A 52 -10.28 1.49 0.08
CA LEU A 52 -9.89 0.25 0.77
C LEU A 52 -8.56 -0.30 0.26
N LEU A 53 -8.37 -0.30 -1.07
CA LEU A 53 -7.13 -0.71 -1.72
C LEU A 53 -5.96 0.20 -1.35
N LEU A 54 -6.19 1.52 -1.29
CA LEU A 54 -5.18 2.49 -0.86
C LEU A 54 -4.77 2.26 0.61
N THR A 55 -5.75 1.99 1.48
CA THR A 55 -5.48 1.71 2.90
C THR A 55 -4.62 0.45 3.05
N GLN A 56 -4.98 -0.63 2.34
CA GLN A 56 -4.19 -1.86 2.35
C GLN A 56 -2.80 -1.66 1.75
N GLY A 57 -2.68 -0.83 0.69
CA GLY A 57 -1.39 -0.45 0.12
C GLY A 57 -0.50 0.30 1.12
N ILE A 58 -1.07 1.15 1.97
CA ILE A 58 -0.33 1.84 3.04
C ILE A 58 0.16 0.85 4.10
N VAL A 59 -0.68 -0.10 4.52
CA VAL A 59 -0.29 -1.15 5.48
C VAL A 59 0.83 -1.99 4.92
N LEU A 60 0.71 -2.43 3.67
CA LEU A 60 1.74 -3.22 2.99
C LEU A 60 3.05 -2.43 2.84
N PHE A 61 2.96 -1.13 2.57
CA PHE A 61 4.10 -0.22 2.55
C PHE A 61 4.73 -0.02 3.93
N GLN A 62 3.93 0.04 4.99
CA GLN A 62 4.41 0.10 6.38
C GLN A 62 5.10 -1.19 6.80
N ASP A 63 4.55 -2.35 6.44
CA ASP A 63 5.16 -3.65 6.74
C ASP A 63 6.47 -3.84 5.98
N THR A 64 6.52 -3.44 4.69
CA THR A 64 7.79 -3.43 3.94
C THR A 64 8.77 -2.39 4.48
N SER A 65 8.30 -1.23 4.92
CA SER A 65 9.15 -0.22 5.58
C SER A 65 9.67 -0.72 6.92
N LEU A 66 8.88 -1.46 7.69
CA LEU A 66 9.28 -2.05 8.97
C LEU A 66 10.33 -3.15 8.75
N VAL A 67 10.13 -4.03 7.76
CA VAL A 67 11.11 -5.03 7.34
C VAL A 67 12.38 -4.37 6.84
N TYR A 68 12.26 -3.26 6.10
CA TYR A 68 13.40 -2.49 5.61
C TYR A 68 14.16 -1.82 6.76
N VAL A 69 13.46 -1.24 7.76
CA VAL A 69 14.05 -0.67 8.97
C VAL A 69 14.71 -1.75 9.84
N LEU A 70 14.11 -2.93 9.96
CA LEU A 70 14.71 -4.10 10.63
C LEU A 70 15.96 -4.59 9.90
N SER A 71 15.91 -4.70 8.58
CA SER A 71 17.06 -5.07 7.75
C SER A 71 18.18 -4.03 7.81
N LEU A 72 17.84 -2.74 7.91
CA LEU A 72 18.77 -1.65 8.20
C LEU A 72 19.32 -1.75 9.63
N ALA A 73 18.51 -2.05 10.63
CA ALA A 73 18.97 -2.24 12.00
C ALA A 73 19.94 -3.44 12.10
N ASP A 74 19.67 -4.52 11.37
CA ASP A 74 20.57 -5.66 11.24
C ASP A 74 21.84 -5.31 10.45
N PHE A 75 21.74 -4.47 9.41
CA PHE A 75 22.90 -3.93 8.70
C PHE A 75 23.75 -3.05 9.62
N PHE A 76 23.16 -2.11 10.34
CA PHE A 76 23.83 -1.26 11.31
C PHE A 76 24.46 -2.05 12.45
N ARG A 77 23.78 -3.11 12.93
CA ARG A 77 24.31 -4.00 13.95
C ARG A 77 25.53 -4.74 13.39
N THR A 78 25.41 -5.36 12.23
CA THR A 78 26.54 -6.06 11.56
C THR A 78 27.70 -5.10 11.29
N ALA A 79 27.38 -3.89 10.85
CA ALA A 79 28.34 -2.83 10.65
C ALA A 79 29.01 -2.51 12.01
N SER A 80 28.26 -2.12 13.05
CA SER A 80 28.79 -1.89 14.41
C SER A 80 29.74 -2.99 14.88
N THR A 81 29.42 -4.27 14.66
CA THR A 81 30.28 -5.40 15.04
C THR A 81 31.59 -5.46 14.25
N ILE A 82 31.57 -5.04 12.98
CA ILE A 82 32.78 -4.90 12.14
C ILE A 82 33.59 -3.66 12.56
N GLY A 83 32.91 -2.54 12.88
CA GLY A 83 33.55 -1.30 13.34
C GLY A 83 34.18 -1.39 14.73
N GLU A 84 33.63 -2.22 15.64
CA GLU A 84 34.27 -2.57 16.92
C GLU A 84 35.58 -3.37 16.71
N ARG A 85 35.70 -4.06 15.57
CA ARG A 85 36.91 -4.82 15.22
C ARG A 85 38.06 -3.94 14.71
N ASP A 86 37.73 -2.82 14.04
CA ASP A 86 38.70 -1.90 13.43
C ASP A 86 38.91 -0.57 14.20
N GLY A 87 38.12 -0.29 15.24
CA GLY A 87 38.25 0.91 16.08
C GLY A 87 37.65 2.20 15.49
N THR A 88 36.91 2.11 14.38
CA THR A 88 36.28 3.22 13.63
C THR A 88 34.76 3.26 13.79
N GLN A 89 34.27 3.07 15.02
CA GLN A 89 32.84 3.00 15.35
C GLN A 89 32.05 4.28 15.01
N VAL A 90 32.69 5.45 15.07
CA VAL A 90 32.03 6.75 14.85
C VAL A 90 31.70 7.01 13.38
N GLU A 91 32.61 6.67 12.45
CA GLU A 91 32.39 6.88 11.01
C GLU A 91 31.25 6.02 10.46
N MET A 92 31.12 4.79 10.97
CA MET A 92 30.06 3.88 10.53
C MET A 92 28.68 4.24 11.05
N ILE A 93 28.59 4.74 12.30
CA ILE A 93 27.32 5.24 12.84
C ILE A 93 26.87 6.51 12.07
N LEU A 94 27.81 7.39 11.73
CA LEU A 94 27.53 8.59 10.92
C LEU A 94 27.10 8.25 9.49
N PHE A 95 27.81 7.32 8.83
CA PHE A 95 27.48 6.88 7.47
C PHE A 95 26.07 6.30 7.41
N ALA A 96 25.77 5.41 8.33
CA ALA A 96 24.49 4.73 8.33
C ALA A 96 23.35 5.67 8.79
N GLY A 97 23.63 6.66 9.65
CA GLY A 97 22.70 7.76 9.97
C GLY A 97 22.39 8.67 8.77
N ALA A 98 23.38 8.95 7.92
CA ALA A 98 23.19 9.71 6.68
C ALA A 98 22.32 8.94 5.66
N VAL A 99 22.55 7.64 5.52
CA VAL A 99 21.73 6.76 4.68
C VAL A 99 20.27 6.74 5.16
N TYR A 100 20.05 6.67 6.48
CA TYR A 100 18.72 6.75 7.09
C TYR A 100 18.02 8.08 6.75
N PHE A 101 18.73 9.20 6.86
CA PHE A 101 18.17 10.52 6.56
C PHE A 101 17.72 10.64 5.09
N VAL A 102 18.53 10.16 4.15
CA VAL A 102 18.22 10.22 2.71
C VAL A 102 16.99 9.37 2.37
N ILE A 103 16.88 8.18 2.95
CA ILE A 103 15.75 7.26 2.69
C ILE A 103 14.45 7.79 3.30
N SER A 104 14.51 8.28 4.54
CA SER A 104 13.34 8.87 5.22
C SER A 104 12.84 10.13 4.49
N LEU A 105 13.76 10.97 4.01
CA LEU A 105 13.44 12.16 3.24
C LEU A 105 12.78 11.81 1.89
N SER A 106 13.34 10.82 1.17
CA SER A 106 12.80 10.39 -0.13
C SER A 106 11.43 9.71 -0.02
N ALA A 107 11.23 8.87 0.99
CA ALA A 107 9.94 8.26 1.28
C ALA A 107 8.87 9.32 1.66
N SER A 108 9.22 10.28 2.54
CA SER A 108 8.32 11.38 2.90
C SER A 108 7.92 12.24 1.71
N LEU A 109 8.86 12.54 0.81
CA LEU A 109 8.58 13.30 -0.41
C LEU A 109 7.66 12.54 -1.36
N LEU A 110 7.86 11.24 -1.53
CA LEU A 110 7.03 10.39 -2.40
C LEU A 110 5.58 10.32 -1.88
N VAL A 111 5.41 10.12 -0.58
CA VAL A 111 4.10 10.09 0.08
C VAL A 111 3.41 11.45 -0.02
N SER A 112 4.14 12.55 0.21
CA SER A 112 3.58 13.89 0.12
C SER A 112 3.19 14.26 -1.32
N TYR A 113 3.92 13.78 -2.33
CA TYR A 113 3.58 13.95 -3.74
C TYR A 113 2.31 13.19 -4.14
N LEU A 114 2.19 11.92 -3.72
CA LEU A 114 0.99 11.10 -3.97
C LEU A 114 -0.26 11.64 -3.26
N LYS A 115 -0.11 12.11 -2.02
CA LYS A 115 -1.21 12.70 -1.24
C LYS A 115 -1.75 13.98 -1.90
N LYS A 116 -0.88 14.80 -2.50
CA LYS A 116 -1.25 16.05 -3.17
C LYS A 116 -1.93 15.87 -4.54
N ARG A 117 -1.91 14.65 -5.09
CA ARG A 117 -2.54 14.33 -6.39
C ARG A 117 -3.90 13.65 -6.25
N THR A 118 -4.26 13.22 -5.04
CA THR A 118 -5.48 12.44 -4.76
C THR A 118 -6.51 13.23 -3.93
N VAL A 119 -6.10 14.36 -3.35
CA VAL A 119 -6.97 15.40 -2.76
C VAL A 119 -7.09 16.54 -3.76
#